data_AF-A0A6I3FS78-F1
#
_entry.id   AF-A0A6I3FS78-F1
#
_cell.length_a   1.000
_cell.length_b   1.000
_cell.length_c   1.000
_cell.angle_alpha   90.00
_cell.angle_beta   90.00
_cell.angle_gamma   90.00
#
_symmetry.space_group_name_H-M   'P 1'
#
loop_
_entity.id
_entity.type
_entity.pdbx_description
1 polymer ?
#
loop_
_entity_poly.entity_id
_entity_poly.type
_entity_poly.pdbx_seq_one_letter_code
_entity_poly.pdbx_strand_id
1 'polypeptide(L)'
;MTGHSGHLLMNIHFILAGMLFFHVIVGIDPNPRKVPHLVRIIVLFAAMSIHAFFSIALMSSSALLDGGYFASLQRPWFIDLIADQKLGGSIGWAMGEIPIVIALIATFIQWVRDDAREAKRLDRNSDRLLSEGKPDALVEYNQYLAKLAENDRRKN
;
A
#
# COMPACT_ATOMS: atom_id res chain seq x y z
N MET A 1 -2.24 28.54 -11.09
CA MET A 1 -2.89 27.86 -12.23
C MET A 1 -4.38 28.12 -12.12
N THR A 2 -4.88 29.24 -12.64
CA THR A 2 -6.28 29.70 -12.43
C THR A 2 -7.19 29.50 -13.65
N GLY A 3 -6.65 28.93 -14.74
CA GLY A 3 -7.40 28.69 -15.99
C GLY A 3 -7.82 27.24 -16.17
N HIS A 4 -8.85 27.01 -16.98
CA HIS A 4 -9.41 25.69 -17.30
C HIS A 4 -8.34 24.67 -17.74
N SER A 5 -7.41 25.07 -18.61
CA SER A 5 -6.32 24.20 -19.08
C SER A 5 -5.40 23.75 -17.94
N GLY A 6 -5.17 24.60 -16.93
CA GLY A 6 -4.39 24.23 -15.75
C GLY A 6 -5.07 23.15 -14.92
N HIS A 7 -6.38 23.29 -14.69
CA HIS A 7 -7.16 22.26 -13.99
C HIS A 7 -7.23 20.95 -14.78
N LEU A 8 -7.37 21.01 -16.11
CA LEU A 8 -7.37 19.83 -16.95
C LEU A 8 -6.04 19.06 -16.86
N LEU A 9 -4.90 19.77 -16.95
CA LEU A 9 -3.58 19.17 -16.79
C LEU A 9 -3.39 18.56 -15.40
N MET A 10 -3.87 19.23 -14.36
CA MET A 10 -3.83 18.73 -12.99
C MET A 10 -4.64 17.42 -12.84
N ASN A 11 -5.84 17.36 -13.41
CA ASN A 11 -6.67 16.14 -13.38
C ASN A 11 -5.99 14.98 -14.12
N ILE A 12 -5.46 15.22 -15.32
CA ILE A 12 -4.71 14.21 -16.08
C ILE A 12 -3.52 13.71 -15.27
N HIS A 13 -2.76 14.62 -14.65
CA HIS A 13 -1.64 14.27 -13.80
C HIS A 13 -2.05 13.37 -12.63
N PHE A 14 -3.11 13.72 -11.89
CA PHE A 14 -3.59 12.91 -10.77
C PHE A 14 -4.08 11.53 -11.19
N ILE A 15 -4.77 11.44 -12.34
CA ILE A 15 -5.20 10.16 -12.90
C ILE A 15 -3.97 9.29 -13.23
N LEU A 16 -2.98 9.85 -13.93
CA LEU A 16 -1.76 9.12 -14.30
C LEU A 16 -0.95 8.70 -13.05
N ALA A 17 -0.82 9.58 -12.07
CA ALA A 17 -0.14 9.30 -10.81
C ALA A 17 -0.86 8.19 -10.03
N GLY A 18 -2.19 8.24 -9.96
CA GLY A 18 -3.01 7.21 -9.33
C GLY A 18 -2.90 5.85 -10.05
N MET A 19 -2.96 5.84 -11.38
CA MET A 19 -2.75 4.63 -12.19
C MET A 19 -1.38 4.03 -11.92
N LEU A 20 -0.32 4.85 -11.91
CA LEU A 20 1.04 4.40 -11.63
C LEU A 20 1.17 3.85 -10.21
N PHE A 21 0.56 4.52 -9.22
CA PHE A 21 0.54 4.07 -7.83
C PHE A 21 -0.07 2.68 -7.71
N PHE A 22 -1.30 2.48 -8.22
CA PHE A 22 -1.97 1.18 -8.14
C PHE A 22 -1.29 0.11 -9.01
N HIS A 23 -0.67 0.48 -10.13
CA HIS A 23 0.17 -0.42 -10.92
C HIS A 23 1.35 -0.96 -10.11
N VAL A 24 2.04 -0.11 -9.34
CA VAL A 24 3.17 -0.56 -8.51
C VAL A 24 2.71 -1.41 -7.32
N ILE A 25 1.60 -1.05 -6.70
CA ILE A 25 1.10 -1.76 -5.51
C ILE A 25 0.46 -3.11 -5.89
N VAL A 26 -0.55 -3.11 -6.77
CA VAL A 26 -1.41 -4.28 -7.04
C VAL A 26 -1.13 -4.90 -8.42
N GLY A 27 -0.41 -4.20 -9.31
CA GLY A 27 -0.20 -4.63 -10.69
C GLY A 27 0.40 -6.03 -10.80
N ILE A 28 -0.13 -6.79 -11.77
CA ILE A 28 0.26 -8.17 -12.06
C ILE A 28 1.45 -8.21 -13.02
N ASP A 29 1.63 -7.14 -13.80
CA ASP A 29 2.69 -7.04 -14.80
C ASP A 29 4.08 -6.98 -14.14
N PRO A 30 5.09 -7.61 -14.77
CA PRO A 30 6.44 -7.65 -14.22
C PRO A 30 7.04 -6.25 -14.15
N ASN A 31 7.09 -5.69 -12.95
CA ASN A 31 7.87 -4.48 -12.67
C ASN A 31 9.37 -4.82 -12.77
N PRO A 32 10.21 -4.00 -13.45
CA PRO A 32 11.65 -4.21 -13.52
C PRO A 32 12.32 -4.39 -12.15
N ARG A 33 11.72 -3.87 -11.07
CA ARG A 33 12.11 -4.18 -9.69
C ARG A 33 10.90 -4.65 -8.88
N LYS A 34 10.97 -5.87 -8.35
CA LYS A 34 9.93 -6.40 -7.46
C LYS A 34 10.02 -5.70 -6.10
N VAL A 35 9.01 -4.88 -5.80
CA VAL A 35 8.86 -4.28 -4.47
C VAL A 35 8.34 -5.37 -3.51
N PRO A 36 8.98 -5.59 -2.34
CA PRO A 36 8.49 -6.55 -1.35
C PRO A 36 7.08 -6.22 -0.88
N HIS A 37 6.26 -7.24 -0.65
CA HIS A 37 4.85 -7.08 -0.25
C HIS A 37 4.70 -6.25 1.04
N LEU A 38 5.57 -6.46 2.02
CA LEU A 38 5.57 -5.68 3.26
C LEU A 38 5.77 -4.18 3.02
N VAL A 39 6.66 -3.81 2.09
CA VAL A 39 6.92 -2.40 1.74
C VAL A 39 5.68 -1.80 1.10
N ARG A 40 5.00 -2.53 0.20
CA ARG A 40 3.73 -2.09 -0.42
C ARG A 40 2.65 -1.82 0.62
N ILE A 41 2.53 -2.71 1.60
CA ILE A 41 1.57 -2.57 2.72
C ILE A 41 1.88 -1.32 3.55
N ILE A 42 3.15 -1.07 3.89
CA ILE A 42 3.56 0.14 4.62
C ILE A 42 3.21 1.40 3.83
N VAL A 43 3.49 1.41 2.54
CA VAL A 43 3.16 2.54 1.64
C VAL A 43 1.65 2.78 1.60
N LEU A 44 0.84 1.71 1.53
CA LEU A 44 -0.62 1.83 1.57
C LEU A 44 -1.10 2.44 2.89
N PHE A 45 -0.58 2.01 4.05
CA PHE A 45 -0.93 2.60 5.33
C PHE A 45 -0.52 4.08 5.44
N ALA A 46 0.65 4.44 4.91
CA ALA A 46 1.08 5.83 4.86
C ALA A 46 0.14 6.68 3.99
N ALA A 47 -0.22 6.18 2.80
CA ALA A 47 -1.16 6.85 1.91
C ALA A 47 -2.55 7.01 2.57
N MET A 48 -3.06 5.93 3.17
CA MET A 48 -4.30 5.90 3.95
C MET A 48 -4.30 6.99 5.03
N SER A 49 -3.22 7.07 5.81
CA SER A 49 -3.11 8.04 6.92
C SER A 49 -3.14 9.50 6.44
N ILE A 50 -2.44 9.79 5.33
CA ILE A 50 -2.38 11.14 4.77
C ILE A 50 -3.74 11.56 4.21
N HIS A 51 -4.43 10.68 3.48
CA HIS A 51 -5.76 10.96 2.92
C HIS A 51 -6.82 11.11 4.01
N ALA A 52 -6.81 10.20 4.99
CA ALA A 52 -7.72 10.25 6.12
C ALA A 52 -7.58 11.56 6.90
N PHE A 53 -6.35 11.99 7.17
CA PHE A 53 -6.11 13.22 7.93
C PHE A 53 -6.65 14.46 7.23
N PHE A 54 -6.47 14.57 5.90
CA PHE A 54 -7.03 15.67 5.12
C PHE A 54 -8.56 15.75 5.26
N SER A 55 -9.25 14.63 5.04
CA SER A 55 -10.71 14.60 5.10
C SER A 55 -11.23 14.84 6.52
N ILE A 56 -10.59 14.25 7.54
CA ILE A 56 -10.94 14.48 8.95
C ILE A 56 -10.74 15.94 9.33
N ALA A 57 -9.66 16.58 8.88
CA ALA A 57 -9.43 18.00 9.11
C ALA A 57 -10.54 18.86 8.47
N LEU A 58 -10.97 18.51 7.26
CA LEU A 58 -12.07 19.20 6.57
C LEU A 58 -13.40 19.04 7.31
N MET A 59 -13.69 17.83 7.79
CA MET A 59 -14.91 17.51 8.56
C MET A 59 -14.90 18.14 9.96
N SER A 60 -13.71 18.35 10.53
CA SER A 60 -13.52 18.92 11.86
C SER A 60 -13.44 20.46 11.83
N SER A 61 -13.22 21.05 10.66
CA SER A 61 -13.18 22.51 10.50
C SER A 61 -14.54 23.15 10.83
N SER A 62 -14.49 24.23 11.61
CA SER A 62 -15.62 25.14 11.82
C SER A 62 -15.60 26.35 10.89
N ALA A 63 -14.57 26.48 10.05
CA ALA A 63 -14.42 27.56 9.08
C ALA A 63 -14.59 27.04 7.64
N LEU A 64 -15.21 27.86 6.79
CA LEU A 64 -15.32 27.61 5.36
C LEU A 64 -13.97 27.88 4.67
N LEU A 65 -13.50 26.90 3.90
CA LEU A 65 -12.22 27.02 3.17
C LEU A 65 -12.37 27.70 1.79
N ASP A 66 -13.60 27.87 1.31
CA ASP A 66 -13.91 28.33 -0.04
C ASP A 66 -13.74 29.84 -0.26
N GLY A 67 -13.44 30.60 0.81
CA GLY A 67 -13.32 32.05 0.76
C GLY A 67 -14.61 32.78 0.42
N GLY A 68 -15.79 32.16 0.64
CA GLY A 68 -17.10 32.75 0.35
C GLY A 68 -17.60 32.52 -1.09
N TYR A 69 -16.89 31.74 -1.90
CA TYR A 69 -17.30 31.43 -3.27
C TYR A 69 -18.69 30.77 -3.34
N PHE A 70 -18.96 29.75 -2.53
CA PHE A 70 -20.24 29.05 -2.56
C PHE A 70 -21.39 29.88 -2.01
N ALA A 71 -21.11 30.79 -1.07
CA ALA A 71 -22.10 31.79 -0.63
C ALA A 71 -22.46 32.77 -1.76
N SER A 72 -21.48 33.18 -2.57
CA SER A 72 -21.69 34.15 -3.66
C SER A 72 -22.60 33.63 -4.79
N LEU A 73 -22.74 32.31 -4.92
CA LEU A 73 -23.58 31.66 -5.93
C LEU A 73 -25.08 31.79 -5.65
N GLN A 74 -25.48 32.19 -4.42
CA GLN A 74 -26.88 32.43 -4.02
C GLN A 74 -27.85 31.30 -4.42
N ARG A 75 -27.40 30.04 -4.27
CA ARG A 75 -28.21 28.86 -4.65
C ARG A 75 -29.34 28.63 -3.62
N PRO A 76 -30.54 28.23 -4.07
CA PRO A 76 -31.67 28.00 -3.16
C PRO A 76 -31.62 26.64 -2.45
N TRP A 77 -30.62 25.81 -2.74
CA TRP A 77 -30.37 24.50 -2.13
C TRP A 77 -28.97 24.49 -1.49
N PHE A 78 -28.73 23.59 -0.53
CA PHE A 78 -27.43 23.44 0.15
C PHE A 78 -26.96 24.78 0.75
N ILE A 79 -27.76 25.30 1.68
CA ILE A 79 -27.56 26.62 2.31
C ILE A 79 -26.64 26.56 3.55
N ASP A 80 -26.49 25.37 4.14
CA ASP A 80 -25.55 25.14 5.24
C ASP A 80 -24.19 24.70 4.67
N LEU A 81 -23.38 25.68 4.31
CA LEU A 81 -22.09 25.46 3.66
C LEU A 81 -21.09 24.69 4.53
N ILE A 82 -21.21 24.77 5.86
CA ILE A 82 -20.35 24.00 6.77
C ILE A 82 -20.78 22.54 6.75
N ALA A 83 -22.09 22.26 6.80
CA ALA A 83 -22.59 20.89 6.63
C ALA A 83 -22.18 20.30 5.27
N ASP A 84 -22.25 21.10 4.20
CA ASP A 84 -21.83 20.67 2.87
C ASP A 84 -20.33 20.37 2.79
N GLN A 85 -19.49 21.20 3.43
CA GLN A 85 -18.04 20.97 3.51
C GLN A 85 -17.74 19.66 4.26
N LYS A 86 -18.45 19.39 5.36
CA LYS A 86 -18.32 18.13 6.11
C LYS A 86 -18.76 16.93 5.28
N LEU A 87 -19.88 17.05 4.57
CA LEU A 87 -20.36 16.02 3.66
C LEU A 87 -19.34 15.75 2.54
N GLY A 88 -18.83 16.81 1.90
CA GLY A 88 -17.77 16.72 0.89
C GLY A 88 -16.51 16.05 1.42
N GLY A 89 -16.09 16.36 2.65
CA GLY A 89 -15.00 15.68 3.33
C GLY A 89 -15.26 14.18 3.55
N SER A 90 -16.48 13.81 3.96
CA SER A 90 -16.84 12.40 4.15
C SER A 90 -16.88 11.60 2.84
N ILE A 91 -17.36 12.21 1.76
CA ILE A 91 -17.36 11.60 0.41
C ILE A 91 -15.92 11.47 -0.08
N GLY A 92 -15.11 12.51 0.06
CA GLY A 92 -13.70 12.50 -0.30
C GLY A 92 -12.91 11.43 0.47
N TRP A 93 -13.20 11.26 1.76
CA TRP A 93 -12.67 10.16 2.57
C TRP A 93 -13.03 8.80 1.98
N ALA A 94 -14.32 8.52 1.73
CA ALA A 94 -14.75 7.23 1.21
C ALA A 94 -14.12 6.92 -0.16
N MET A 95 -14.02 7.93 -1.03
CA MET A 95 -13.38 7.79 -2.35
C MET A 95 -11.88 7.52 -2.27
N GLY A 96 -11.19 7.99 -1.22
CA GLY A 96 -9.78 7.69 -0.99
C GLY A 96 -9.55 6.33 -0.32
N GLU A 97 -10.26 6.08 0.79
CA GLU A 97 -9.96 4.93 1.64
C GLU A 97 -10.46 3.60 1.09
N ILE A 98 -11.65 3.57 0.47
CA ILE A 98 -12.22 2.32 -0.05
C ILE A 98 -11.27 1.67 -1.08
N PRO A 99 -10.77 2.38 -2.12
CA PRO A 99 -9.79 1.82 -3.04
C PRO A 99 -8.49 1.36 -2.37
N ILE A 100 -7.98 2.12 -1.40
CA ILE A 100 -6.75 1.76 -0.67
C ILE A 100 -6.96 0.48 0.14
N VAL A 101 -8.09 0.32 0.83
CA VAL A 101 -8.43 -0.90 1.57
C VAL A 101 -8.54 -2.10 0.62
N ILE A 102 -9.18 -1.93 -0.54
CA ILE A 102 -9.24 -2.99 -1.56
C ILE A 102 -7.83 -3.39 -2.01
N ALA A 103 -6.97 -2.41 -2.29
CA ALA A 103 -5.59 -2.66 -2.69
C ALA A 103 -4.77 -3.33 -1.59
N LEU A 104 -5.01 -2.98 -0.32
CA LEU A 104 -4.37 -3.60 0.84
C LEU A 104 -4.75 -5.08 0.95
N ILE A 105 -6.03 -5.40 0.85
CA ILE A 105 -6.53 -6.78 0.86
C ILE A 105 -5.92 -7.56 -0.32
N ALA A 106 -5.94 -6.98 -1.52
CA ALA A 106 -5.38 -7.61 -2.70
C ALA A 106 -3.87 -7.89 -2.54
N THR A 107 -3.10 -6.92 -2.05
CA THR A 107 -1.66 -7.06 -1.79
C THR A 107 -1.39 -8.14 -0.75
N PHE A 108 -2.17 -8.20 0.31
CA PHE A 108 -2.05 -9.24 1.33
C PHE A 108 -2.33 -10.64 0.76
N ILE A 109 -3.38 -10.79 -0.06
CA ILE A 109 -3.67 -12.06 -0.75
C ILE A 109 -2.54 -12.44 -1.70
N GLN A 110 -1.97 -11.49 -2.45
CA GLN A 110 -0.82 -11.75 -3.33
C GLN A 110 0.38 -12.26 -2.52
N TRP A 111 0.66 -11.63 -1.38
CA TRP A 111 1.74 -12.04 -0.49
C TRP A 111 1.57 -13.47 0.00
N VAL A 112 0.43 -13.81 0.61
CA VAL A 112 0.18 -15.15 1.13
C VAL A 112 0.30 -16.22 0.04
N ARG A 113 -0.19 -15.92 -1.18
CA ARG A 113 -0.10 -16.84 -2.31
C ARG A 113 1.33 -17.05 -2.80
N ASP A 114 2.11 -15.98 -2.85
CA ASP A 114 3.50 -16.05 -3.29
C ASP A 114 4.37 -16.79 -2.26
N ASP A 115 4.16 -16.52 -0.97
CA ASP A 115 4.86 -17.17 0.13
C ASP A 115 4.58 -18.68 0.16
N ALA A 116 3.31 -19.09 0.02
CA ALA A 116 2.92 -20.50 -0.08
C ALA A 116 3.53 -21.22 -1.30
N ARG A 117 3.65 -20.52 -2.44
CA ARG A 117 4.31 -21.08 -3.64
C ARG A 117 5.81 -21.24 -3.43
N GLU A 118 6.45 -20.27 -2.79
CA GLU A 118 7.87 -20.31 -2.48
C GLU A 118 8.19 -21.43 -1.48
N ALA A 119 7.42 -21.55 -0.40
CA ALA A 119 7.54 -22.64 0.56
C ALA A 119 7.44 -24.01 -0.13
N LYS A 120 6.40 -24.23 -0.96
CA LYS A 120 6.24 -25.48 -1.71
C LYS A 120 7.38 -25.76 -2.68
N ARG A 121 8.00 -24.72 -3.26
CA ARG A 121 9.18 -24.87 -4.13
C ARG A 121 10.40 -25.29 -3.33
N LEU A 122 10.60 -24.70 -2.15
CA LEU A 122 11.70 -25.03 -1.24
C LEU A 122 11.55 -26.46 -0.72
N ASP A 123 10.36 -26.86 -0.28
CA ASP A 123 10.06 -28.23 0.16
C ASP A 123 10.39 -29.26 -0.92
N ARG A 124 9.90 -29.04 -2.15
CA ARG A 124 10.21 -29.93 -3.30
C ARG A 124 11.70 -30.01 -3.62
N ASN A 125 12.44 -28.91 -3.42
CA ASN A 125 13.88 -28.92 -3.64
C ASN A 125 14.60 -29.70 -2.53
N SER A 126 14.16 -29.56 -1.28
CA SER A 126 14.67 -30.34 -0.15
C SER A 126 14.40 -31.84 -0.34
N ASP A 127 13.15 -32.22 -0.67
CA ASP A 127 12.77 -33.62 -0.95
C ASP A 127 13.65 -34.25 -2.05
N ARG A 128 13.94 -33.48 -3.11
CA ARG A 128 14.84 -33.91 -4.19
C ARG A 128 16.27 -34.14 -3.69
N LEU A 129 16.83 -33.18 -2.95
CA LEU A 129 18.19 -33.31 -2.41
C LEU A 129 18.31 -34.51 -1.46
N LEU A 130 17.31 -34.70 -0.59
CA LEU A 130 17.25 -35.86 0.30
C LEU A 130 17.21 -37.18 -0.48
N SER A 131 16.44 -37.25 -1.58
CA SER A 131 16.39 -38.45 -2.43
C SER A 131 17.71 -38.74 -3.17
N GLU A 132 18.50 -37.71 -3.44
CA GLU A 132 19.85 -37.81 -4.04
C GLU A 132 20.94 -38.09 -2.98
N GLY A 133 20.57 -38.21 -1.69
CA GLY A 133 21.51 -38.37 -0.59
C GLY A 133 22.37 -37.12 -0.33
N LYS A 134 21.98 -35.96 -0.86
CA LYS A 134 22.66 -34.69 -0.66
C LYS A 134 22.03 -33.95 0.52
N PRO A 135 22.84 -33.34 1.42
CA PRO A 135 22.29 -32.50 2.47
C PRO A 135 21.58 -31.29 1.85
N ASP A 136 20.41 -30.94 2.37
CA ASP A 136 19.79 -29.67 2.04
C ASP A 136 20.48 -28.52 2.77
N ALA A 137 20.10 -27.28 2.43
CA ALA A 137 20.71 -26.09 3.01
C ALA A 137 20.55 -26.00 4.54
N LEU A 138 19.46 -26.55 5.10
CA LEU A 138 19.22 -26.54 6.54
C LEU A 138 20.12 -27.55 7.25
N VAL A 139 20.30 -28.74 6.67
CA VAL A 139 21.21 -29.76 7.17
C VAL A 139 22.65 -29.25 7.14
N GLU A 140 23.07 -28.62 6.03
CA GLU A 140 24.41 -28.03 5.92
C GLU A 140 24.63 -26.92 6.96
N TYR A 141 23.64 -26.05 7.16
CA TYR A 141 23.69 -25.00 8.17
C TYR A 141 23.75 -25.56 9.60
N ASN A 142 22.96 -26.59 9.91
CA ASN A 142 23.01 -27.27 11.21
C ASN A 142 24.37 -27.92 11.47
N GLN A 143 25.00 -28.53 10.45
CA GLN A 143 26.35 -29.07 10.55
C GLN A 143 27.39 -27.97 10.82
N TYR A 144 27.25 -26.80 10.18
CA TYR A 144 28.10 -25.65 10.44
C TYR A 144 27.98 -25.16 11.88
N LEU A 145 26.75 -25.00 12.39
CA LEU A 145 26.51 -24.61 13.79
C LEU A 145 27.09 -25.63 14.78
N ALA A 146 26.96 -26.93 14.49
CA ALA A 146 27.56 -27.99 15.31
C ALA A 146 29.08 -27.88 15.38
N LYS A 147 29.75 -27.60 14.25
CA LYS A 147 31.21 -27.36 14.22
C LYS A 147 31.61 -26.13 15.03
N LEU A 148 30.82 -25.05 14.97
CA LEU A 148 31.06 -23.85 15.77
C LEU A 148 30.97 -24.15 17.27
N ALA A 149 29.94 -24.87 17.69
CA ALA A 149 29.74 -25.27 19.08
C ALA A 149 30.86 -26.20 19.58
N GLU A 150 31.38 -27.10 18.74
CA GLU A 150 32.52 -27.96 19.09
C GLU A 150 33.80 -27.14 19.27
N ASN A 151 34.06 -26.19 18.36
CA ASN A 151 35.22 -25.32 18.44
C ASN A 151 35.24 -24.44 19.70
N ASP A 152 34.08 -23.92 20.11
CA ASP A 152 33.96 -23.14 21.35
C ASP A 152 34.23 -24.00 22.60
N ARG A 153 33.74 -25.25 22.62
CA ARG A 153 34.05 -26.20 23.72
C ARG A 153 35.52 -26.57 23.80
N ARG A 154 36.25 -26.55 22.68
CA ARG A 154 37.70 -26.84 22.66
C ARG A 154 38.57 -25.66 23.13
N LYS A 155 38.02 -24.45 23.15
CA LYS A 155 38.73 -23.22 23.56
C LYS A 155 38.56 -22.87 25.04
N ASN A 156 37.54 -23.44 25.70
CA ASN A 156 37.31 -23.35 27.14
C ASN A 156 37.86 -24.58 27.87
#